data_AF-A0A8H6PS64-F1
#
_entry.id   AF-A0A8H6PS64-F1
#
_cell.length_a   1.000
_cell.length_b   1.000
_cell.length_c   1.000
_cell.angle_alpha   90.00
_cell.angle_beta   90.00
_cell.angle_gamma   90.00
#
_symmetry.space_group_name_H-M   'P 1'
#
loop_
_entity.id
_entity.type
_entity.pdbx_description
1 polymer ?
#
loop_
_entity_poly.entity_id
_entity_poly.type
_entity_poly.pdbx_seq_one_letter_code
_entity_poly.pdbx_strand_id
1 'polypeptide(L)'
;MVQWALDGAYWRSCKDCSLTDSGSTLQCSRKGSVSPYSTTTLNLGMALKHVSSHPTGSFAEERIANYDGHLLSNLTGAVTSVPADSSYPIPSDFKVELEVSTLNNSCTMYAGTITLNNPTSCFYLNLRVEYSWACGNSVNNQGWEIVGYSDEDCTSDPVATFMRDNQGTCLTFSTGVKGFSVTPLWNAD
;
A
#
# COMPACT_ATOMS: atom_id res chain seq x y z
N MET A 1 12.13 18.24 -1.56
CA MET A 1 12.90 17.38 -0.68
C MET A 1 12.28 16.00 -0.76
N VAL A 2 13.10 14.98 -0.94
CA VAL A 2 12.70 13.58 -0.74
C VAL A 2 12.88 13.26 0.75
N GLN A 3 11.92 12.57 1.35
CA GLN A 3 11.92 12.25 2.78
C GLN A 3 11.15 10.95 3.01
N TRP A 4 11.37 10.34 4.16
CA TRP A 4 10.55 9.23 4.65
C TRP A 4 9.12 9.71 4.92
N ALA A 5 8.14 8.99 4.38
CA ALA A 5 6.72 9.33 4.50
C ALA A 5 5.87 8.05 4.37
N LEU A 6 4.75 7.99 5.10
CA LEU A 6 3.86 6.81 5.16
C LEU A 6 3.25 6.46 3.80
N ASP A 7 2.91 7.47 3.01
CA ASP A 7 2.32 7.36 1.68
C ASP A 7 3.38 7.27 0.56
N GLY A 8 4.65 7.53 0.89
CA GLY A 8 5.79 7.45 -0.01
C GLY A 8 5.60 8.31 -1.28
N ALA A 9 5.41 7.64 -2.42
CA ALA A 9 5.06 8.24 -3.71
C ALA A 9 6.03 9.31 -4.27
N TYR A 10 7.33 9.24 -3.94
CA TYR A 10 8.34 10.21 -4.42
C TYR A 10 8.34 10.36 -5.96
N TRP A 11 8.05 9.27 -6.69
CA TRP A 11 7.99 9.20 -8.16
C TRP A 11 6.97 10.16 -8.78
N ARG A 12 5.96 10.63 -8.03
CA ARG A 12 4.97 11.61 -8.52
C ARG A 12 5.56 13.01 -8.72
N SER A 13 6.63 13.34 -7.99
CA SER A 13 7.21 14.69 -7.98
C SER A 13 8.73 14.72 -8.24
N CYS A 14 9.35 13.56 -8.31
CA CYS A 14 10.77 13.36 -8.56
C CYS A 14 10.98 12.54 -9.84
N LYS A 15 12.11 12.79 -10.50
CA LYS A 15 12.59 12.03 -11.67
C LYS A 15 14.09 11.78 -11.56
N ASP A 16 14.63 10.99 -12.48
CA ASP A 16 16.08 10.72 -12.59
C ASP A 16 16.69 10.28 -11.25
N CYS A 17 15.99 9.36 -10.58
CA CYS A 17 16.41 8.87 -9.28
C CYS A 17 17.44 7.75 -9.42
N SER A 18 18.49 7.80 -8.63
CA SER A 18 19.57 6.81 -8.60
C SER A 18 20.05 6.59 -7.18
N LEU A 19 20.49 5.36 -6.89
CA LEU A 19 21.23 5.09 -5.68
C LEU A 19 22.69 5.53 -5.84
N THR A 20 23.17 6.33 -4.90
CA THR A 20 24.57 6.79 -4.78
C THR A 20 25.19 6.22 -3.50
N ASP A 21 26.47 6.52 -3.25
CA ASP A 21 27.17 6.12 -2.02
C ASP A 21 27.06 4.62 -1.72
N SER A 22 27.41 3.81 -2.73
CA SER A 22 27.32 2.35 -2.66
C SER A 22 25.92 1.82 -2.30
N GLY A 23 24.88 2.56 -2.67
CA GLY A 23 23.49 2.19 -2.41
C GLY A 23 22.84 2.92 -1.23
N SER A 24 23.63 3.56 -0.37
CA SER A 24 23.13 4.08 0.92
C SER A 24 22.38 5.41 0.83
N THR A 25 22.42 6.09 -0.32
CA THR A 25 21.75 7.36 -0.55
C THR A 25 20.86 7.29 -1.80
N LEU A 26 19.59 7.67 -1.67
CA LEU A 26 18.71 7.91 -2.81
C LEU A 26 18.87 9.36 -3.26
N GLN A 27 19.37 9.58 -4.48
CA GLN A 27 19.44 10.90 -5.09
C GLN A 27 18.35 11.02 -6.16
N CYS A 28 17.62 12.14 -6.18
CA CYS A 28 16.54 12.41 -7.14
C CYS A 28 16.57 13.86 -7.63
N SER A 29 16.09 14.07 -8.87
CA SER A 29 15.83 15.41 -9.41
C SER A 29 14.38 15.82 -9.14
N ARG A 30 14.17 16.92 -8.42
CA ARG A 30 12.82 17.45 -8.13
C ARG A 30 12.54 18.70 -8.95
N LYS A 31 11.33 18.81 -9.49
CA LYS A 31 10.88 20.04 -10.17
C LYS A 31 10.66 21.13 -9.11
N GLY A 32 11.46 22.19 -9.16
CA GLY A 32 11.18 23.42 -8.40
C GLY A 32 9.98 24.17 -8.99
N SER A 33 9.37 25.07 -8.21
CA SER A 33 8.24 25.89 -8.67
C SER A 33 8.61 26.83 -9.82
N VAL A 34 9.90 27.16 -9.97
CA VAL A 34 10.48 28.02 -11.01
C VAL A 34 11.84 27.40 -11.35
N SER A 35 12.10 27.09 -12.63
CA SER A 35 13.28 26.34 -13.15
C SER A 35 14.63 26.60 -12.45
N PRO A 36 15.60 25.65 -12.38
CA PRO A 36 15.62 24.30 -12.93
C PRO A 36 15.35 23.21 -11.87
N TYR A 37 15.42 21.94 -12.28
CA TYR A 37 15.36 20.82 -11.36
C TYR A 37 16.47 20.93 -10.30
N SER A 38 16.09 20.77 -9.03
CA SER A 38 17.04 20.73 -7.92
C SER A 38 17.29 19.29 -7.50
N THR A 39 18.55 18.93 -7.30
CA THR A 39 18.93 17.66 -6.69
C THR A 39 18.48 17.62 -5.24
N THR A 40 17.87 16.52 -4.83
CA THR A 40 17.54 16.22 -3.44
C THR A 40 18.02 14.82 -3.12
N THR A 41 18.50 14.62 -1.89
CA THR A 41 18.99 13.32 -1.42
C THR A 41 18.21 12.86 -0.20
N LEU A 42 18.13 11.54 -0.04
CA LEU A 42 17.63 10.88 1.16
C LEU A 42 18.65 9.81 1.56
N ASN A 43 19.21 9.92 2.76
CA ASN A 43 20.01 8.85 3.33
C ASN A 43 19.08 7.69 3.71
N LEU A 44 19.34 6.51 3.14
CA LEU A 44 18.60 5.28 3.39
C LEU A 44 19.13 4.53 4.63
N GLY A 45 20.34 4.85 5.07
CA GLY A 45 20.96 4.25 6.24
C GLY A 45 21.31 2.78 6.05
N MET A 46 21.66 2.35 4.83
CA MET A 46 22.00 0.94 4.58
C MET A 46 23.37 0.61 5.18
N ALA A 47 23.39 -0.11 6.29
CA ALA A 47 24.58 -0.87 6.68
C ALA A 47 24.56 -2.21 5.92
N LEU A 48 25.47 -2.37 4.96
CA LEU A 48 25.89 -3.69 4.49
C LEU A 48 26.67 -4.37 5.64
N LYS A 49 25.98 -4.77 6.71
CA LYS A 49 26.56 -5.56 7.78
C LYS A 49 25.75 -6.84 7.92
N HIS A 50 26.42 -7.95 7.66
CA HIS A 50 25.96 -9.30 7.93
C HIS A 50 25.47 -9.34 9.39
N VAL A 51 24.16 -9.39 9.60
CA VAL A 51 23.56 -9.43 10.95
C VAL A 51 23.86 -10.81 11.53
N SER A 52 24.99 -10.95 12.21
CA SER A 52 25.20 -12.10 13.11
C SER A 52 24.26 -11.96 14.30
N SER A 53 23.73 -13.07 14.77
CA SER A 53 22.69 -13.25 15.79
C SER A 53 23.03 -12.68 17.19
N HIS A 54 23.23 -11.37 17.31
CA HIS A 54 23.08 -10.55 18.53
C HIS A 54 23.47 -9.10 18.23
N PRO A 55 22.53 -8.13 18.22
CA PRO A 55 22.91 -6.76 18.02
C PRO A 55 23.21 -6.06 19.35
N THR A 56 24.47 -5.67 19.56
CA THR A 56 24.91 -4.82 20.69
C THR A 56 25.30 -3.40 20.25
N GLY A 57 24.89 -2.97 19.05
CA GLY A 57 25.15 -1.62 18.52
C GLY A 57 23.87 -0.79 18.40
N SER A 58 23.94 0.51 18.74
CA SER A 58 22.81 1.43 18.59
C SER A 58 22.56 1.76 17.11
N PHE A 59 21.44 1.30 16.57
CA PHE A 59 21.01 1.46 15.17
C PHE A 59 20.36 2.81 14.83
N ALA A 60 20.62 3.86 15.60
CA ALA A 60 19.72 5.01 15.76
C ALA A 60 19.27 5.76 14.48
N GLU A 61 19.92 5.57 13.33
CA GLU A 61 19.58 6.21 12.05
C GLU A 61 19.32 5.24 10.87
N GLU A 62 19.46 3.93 11.07
CA GLU A 62 19.36 2.93 10.00
C GLU A 62 17.90 2.53 9.74
N ARG A 63 17.28 3.21 8.78
CA ARG A 63 15.88 3.01 8.41
C ARG A 63 15.67 1.88 7.40
N ILE A 64 16.75 1.35 6.82
CA ILE A 64 16.77 0.14 5.99
C ILE A 64 17.85 -0.81 6.51
N ALA A 65 17.51 -2.08 6.72
CA ALA A 65 18.43 -3.14 7.09
C ALA A 65 18.29 -4.33 6.12
N ASN A 66 19.37 -5.10 5.95
CA ASN A 66 19.33 -6.39 5.26
C ASN A 66 19.34 -7.52 6.31
N TYR A 67 18.31 -8.36 6.30
CA TYR A 67 18.20 -9.55 7.12
C TYR A 67 18.06 -10.77 6.21
N ASP A 68 19.09 -11.62 6.17
CA ASP A 68 19.13 -12.87 5.38
C ASP A 68 18.77 -12.71 3.88
N GLY A 69 19.13 -11.57 3.28
CA GLY A 69 18.79 -11.26 1.87
C GLY A 69 17.49 -10.47 1.69
N HIS A 70 16.73 -10.25 2.77
CA HIS A 70 15.48 -9.49 2.79
C HIS A 70 15.71 -8.06 3.27
N LEU A 71 15.10 -7.08 2.61
CA LEU A 71 15.17 -5.68 3.01
C LEU A 71 14.06 -5.37 4.01
N LEU A 72 14.47 -5.02 5.22
CA LEU A 72 13.59 -4.50 6.27
C LEU A 72 13.65 -2.98 6.24
N SER A 73 12.51 -2.32 6.47
CA SER A 73 12.47 -0.85 6.59
C SER A 73 11.62 -0.40 7.76
N ASN A 74 11.98 0.72 8.38
CA ASN A 74 11.21 1.33 9.46
C ASN A 74 11.11 2.86 9.30
N LEU A 75 9.87 3.35 9.19
CA LEU A 75 9.57 4.77 9.03
C LEU A 75 9.81 5.61 10.28
N THR A 76 9.91 5.03 11.47
CA THR A 76 10.06 5.80 12.72
C THR A 76 11.49 5.87 13.21
N GLY A 77 12.37 4.99 12.72
CA GLY A 77 13.80 5.01 13.06
C GLY A 77 14.49 3.72 12.67
N ALA A 78 15.43 3.31 13.51
CA ALA A 78 16.15 2.05 13.42
C ALA A 78 15.23 0.83 13.19
N VAL A 79 15.66 -0.12 12.37
CA VAL A 79 15.10 -1.48 12.41
C VAL A 79 15.63 -2.19 13.66
N THR A 80 14.79 -2.34 14.69
CA THR A 80 15.18 -2.95 15.97
C THR A 80 14.72 -4.40 16.13
N SER A 81 13.87 -4.88 15.23
CA SER A 81 13.28 -6.22 15.29
C SER A 81 12.96 -6.71 13.88
N VAL A 82 13.05 -8.02 13.70
CA VAL A 82 12.55 -8.70 12.50
C VAL A 82 11.06 -8.98 12.71
N PRO A 83 10.18 -8.61 11.77
CA PRO A 83 8.77 -9.01 11.82
C PRO A 83 8.64 -10.54 11.85
N ALA A 84 7.57 -11.05 12.46
CA ALA A 84 7.25 -12.47 12.36
C ALA A 84 6.77 -12.80 10.94
N ASP A 85 7.08 -14.01 10.47
CA ASP A 85 6.64 -14.46 9.15
C ASP A 85 5.12 -14.40 9.00
N SER A 86 4.63 -13.96 7.84
CA SER A 86 3.20 -13.97 7.55
C SER A 86 2.76 -15.33 7.03
N SER A 87 1.60 -15.77 7.49
CA SER A 87 0.87 -16.91 6.89
C SER A 87 0.16 -16.53 5.59
N TYR A 88 0.32 -15.28 5.13
CA TYR A 88 -0.22 -14.79 3.87
C TYR A 88 0.82 -14.81 2.75
N PRO A 89 0.58 -15.55 1.64
CA PRO A 89 1.47 -15.49 0.51
C PRO A 89 1.37 -14.11 -0.13
N ILE A 90 2.47 -13.66 -0.72
CA ILE A 90 2.51 -12.45 -1.53
C ILE A 90 1.67 -12.71 -2.79
N PRO A 91 0.50 -12.05 -2.96
CA PRO A 91 -0.33 -12.24 -4.13
C PRO A 91 0.28 -11.49 -5.32
N SER A 92 0.26 -12.12 -6.50
CA SER A 92 0.74 -11.49 -7.74
C SER A 92 -0.19 -10.39 -8.24
N ASP A 93 -1.50 -10.60 -8.11
CA ASP A 93 -2.56 -9.62 -8.36
C ASP A 93 -3.83 -9.97 -7.55
N PHE A 94 -4.68 -8.97 -7.30
CA PHE A 94 -6.05 -9.21 -6.86
C PHE A 94 -7.01 -8.23 -7.54
N LYS A 95 -8.29 -8.58 -7.55
CA LYS A 95 -9.36 -7.72 -8.07
C LYS A 95 -10.52 -7.70 -7.10
N VAL A 96 -11.21 -6.55 -7.05
CA VAL A 96 -12.55 -6.44 -6.48
C VAL A 96 -13.51 -6.13 -7.63
N GLU A 97 -14.47 -7.00 -7.88
CA GLU A 97 -15.50 -6.78 -8.89
C GLU A 97 -16.74 -6.22 -8.19
N LEU A 98 -17.29 -5.14 -8.72
CA LEU A 98 -18.29 -4.32 -8.06
C LEU A 98 -19.52 -4.12 -8.95
N GLU A 99 -20.69 -4.20 -8.33
CA GLU A 99 -21.97 -3.90 -8.96
C GLU A 99 -22.48 -2.53 -8.45
N VAL A 100 -22.88 -1.66 -9.36
CA VAL A 100 -23.54 -0.38 -9.01
C VAL A 100 -24.93 -0.67 -8.46
N SER A 101 -25.42 0.16 -7.53
CA SER A 101 -26.74 -0.02 -6.95
C SER A 101 -27.86 -0.18 -7.98
N THR A 102 -28.51 -1.35 -7.96
CA THR A 102 -29.75 -1.65 -8.68
C THR A 102 -30.81 -2.19 -7.72
N LEU A 103 -32.02 -2.47 -8.24
CA LEU A 103 -33.10 -3.10 -7.47
C LEU A 103 -32.76 -4.54 -7.03
N ASN A 104 -31.82 -5.22 -7.70
CA ASN A 104 -31.47 -6.63 -7.47
C ASN A 104 -29.95 -6.83 -7.43
N ASN A 105 -29.30 -6.41 -6.35
CA ASN A 105 -27.86 -6.59 -6.16
C ASN A 105 -27.55 -8.06 -5.90
N SER A 106 -26.80 -8.71 -6.79
CA SER A 106 -26.62 -10.17 -6.75
C SER A 106 -25.21 -10.64 -7.12
N CYS A 107 -24.31 -9.71 -7.45
CA CYS A 107 -23.00 -10.00 -8.05
C CYS A 107 -23.10 -10.89 -9.29
N THR A 108 -24.18 -10.78 -10.06
CA THR A 108 -24.35 -11.52 -11.32
C THR A 108 -23.79 -10.75 -12.50
N MET A 109 -23.71 -9.42 -12.39
CA MET A 109 -23.08 -8.54 -13.37
C MET A 109 -22.25 -7.48 -12.65
N TYR A 110 -21.00 -7.33 -13.05
CA TYR A 110 -20.11 -6.31 -12.49
C TYR A 110 -20.04 -5.10 -13.41
N ALA A 111 -20.18 -3.93 -12.83
CA ALA A 111 -20.08 -2.64 -13.51
C ALA A 111 -18.70 -1.98 -13.34
N GLY A 112 -17.90 -2.47 -12.38
CA GLY A 112 -16.55 -1.98 -12.13
C GLY A 112 -15.61 -3.07 -11.63
N THR A 113 -14.33 -2.86 -11.88
CA THR A 113 -13.26 -3.67 -11.30
C THR A 113 -12.23 -2.73 -10.69
N ILE A 114 -11.88 -2.96 -9.42
CA ILE A 114 -10.81 -2.26 -8.73
C ILE A 114 -9.60 -3.18 -8.67
N THR A 115 -8.44 -2.66 -9.07
CA THR A 115 -7.15 -3.36 -9.02
C THR A 115 -6.16 -2.46 -8.28
N LEU A 116 -6.15 -2.56 -6.96
CA LEU A 116 -5.31 -1.73 -6.09
C LEU A 116 -4.19 -2.56 -5.50
N ASN A 117 -3.19 -2.92 -6.32
CA ASN A 117 -2.06 -3.75 -5.88
C ASN A 117 -1.02 -2.99 -5.04
N ASN A 118 -1.41 -1.89 -4.38
CA ASN A 118 -0.57 -1.09 -3.51
C ASN A 118 -1.32 -0.74 -2.23
N PRO A 119 -0.63 -0.66 -1.07
CA PRO A 119 -1.24 -0.16 0.16
C PRO A 119 -1.82 1.24 -0.09
N THR A 120 -3.11 1.40 0.20
CA THR A 120 -3.86 2.62 -0.11
C THR A 120 -4.77 2.94 1.06
N SER A 121 -4.58 4.09 1.70
CA SER A 121 -5.39 4.49 2.86
C SER A 121 -6.84 4.78 2.47
N CYS A 122 -7.06 5.41 1.32
CA CYS A 122 -8.39 5.60 0.75
C CYS A 122 -8.32 5.81 -0.77
N PHE A 123 -9.14 5.07 -1.49
CA PHE A 123 -9.38 5.19 -2.92
C PHE A 123 -10.88 5.35 -3.16
N TYR A 124 -11.25 6.32 -3.99
CA TYR A 124 -12.61 6.47 -4.50
C TYR A 124 -12.56 6.84 -5.99
N LEU A 125 -13.69 6.64 -6.68
CA LEU A 125 -13.80 6.91 -8.11
C LEU A 125 -14.53 8.23 -8.34
N ASN A 126 -13.81 9.31 -8.65
CA ASN A 126 -14.45 10.59 -8.94
C ASN A 126 -15.09 10.61 -10.34
N LEU A 127 -16.40 10.33 -10.43
CA LEU A 127 -17.16 10.35 -11.68
C LEU A 127 -17.89 11.68 -11.95
N ARG A 128 -17.77 12.67 -11.05
CA ARG A 128 -18.56 13.93 -11.07
C ARG A 128 -20.08 13.73 -11.09
N VAL A 129 -20.55 12.54 -10.74
CA VAL A 129 -21.95 12.16 -10.54
C VAL A 129 -22.05 11.34 -9.27
N GLU A 130 -23.21 11.33 -8.63
CA GLU A 130 -23.42 10.50 -7.46
C GLU A 130 -23.46 9.01 -7.85
N TYR A 131 -22.69 8.19 -7.13
CA TYR A 131 -22.65 6.75 -7.30
C TYR A 131 -22.45 6.07 -5.95
N SER A 132 -22.82 4.79 -5.89
CA SER A 132 -22.37 3.88 -4.85
C SER A 132 -22.41 2.45 -5.38
N TRP A 133 -21.47 1.64 -4.90
CA TRP A 133 -21.48 0.21 -5.13
C TRP A 133 -22.45 -0.42 -4.14
N ALA A 134 -23.18 -1.45 -4.57
CA ALA A 134 -24.16 -2.11 -3.71
C ALA A 134 -23.79 -3.55 -3.36
N CYS A 135 -22.94 -4.18 -4.15
CA CYS A 135 -22.31 -5.44 -3.79
C CYS A 135 -21.00 -5.64 -4.56
N GLY A 136 -20.24 -6.64 -4.15
CA GLY A 136 -19.04 -7.06 -4.86
C GLY A 136 -18.44 -8.34 -4.32
N ASN A 137 -17.44 -8.86 -5.01
CA ASN A 137 -16.61 -9.98 -4.56
C ASN A 137 -15.13 -9.62 -4.73
N SER A 138 -14.25 -10.40 -4.12
CA SER A 138 -12.81 -10.35 -4.42
C SER A 138 -12.37 -11.61 -5.17
N VAL A 139 -11.41 -11.43 -6.09
CA VAL A 139 -10.81 -12.49 -6.90
C VAL A 139 -9.30 -12.48 -6.67
N ASN A 140 -8.73 -13.66 -6.42
CA ASN A 140 -7.31 -13.88 -6.11
C ASN A 140 -6.77 -13.09 -4.90
N ASN A 141 -7.63 -12.61 -4.00
CA ASN A 141 -7.22 -11.93 -2.79
C ASN A 141 -6.66 -12.90 -1.73
N GLN A 142 -5.41 -13.33 -1.90
CA GLN A 142 -4.77 -14.28 -0.98
C GLN A 142 -4.08 -13.62 0.21
N GLY A 143 -3.96 -12.29 0.23
CA GLY A 143 -3.08 -11.59 1.17
C GLY A 143 -3.38 -10.11 1.39
N TRP A 144 -4.53 -9.59 0.99
CA TRP A 144 -4.93 -8.21 1.26
C TRP A 144 -6.19 -8.16 2.12
N GLU A 145 -6.26 -7.18 2.99
CA GLU A 145 -7.49 -6.69 3.58
C GLU A 145 -7.97 -5.48 2.78
N ILE A 146 -9.21 -5.53 2.32
CA ILE A 146 -9.82 -4.44 1.54
C ILE A 146 -11.11 -4.04 2.24
N VAL A 147 -11.17 -2.81 2.73
CA VAL A 147 -12.30 -2.30 3.51
C VAL A 147 -13.08 -1.29 2.67
N GLY A 148 -14.39 -1.48 2.52
CA GLY A 148 -15.30 -0.56 1.86
C GLY A 148 -15.98 0.38 2.86
N TYR A 149 -16.10 1.66 2.48
CA TYR A 149 -16.66 2.75 3.28
C TYR A 149 -17.79 3.45 2.53
N SER A 150 -18.71 4.07 3.28
CA SER A 150 -19.89 4.76 2.71
C SER A 150 -19.60 6.18 2.22
N ASP A 151 -18.44 6.74 2.59
CA ASP A 151 -17.95 8.06 2.19
C ASP A 151 -16.68 7.97 1.32
N GLU A 152 -16.36 9.08 0.64
CA GLU A 152 -15.20 9.19 -0.25
C GLU A 152 -13.87 9.40 0.50
N ASP A 153 -13.93 9.74 1.79
CA ASP A 153 -12.76 10.00 2.65
C ASP A 153 -12.35 8.77 3.49
N CYS A 154 -13.09 7.66 3.38
CA CYS A 154 -12.91 6.42 4.15
C CYS A 154 -12.91 6.65 5.67
N THR A 155 -13.81 7.50 6.15
CA THR A 155 -13.92 7.90 7.56
C THR A 155 -15.13 7.29 8.27
N SER A 156 -16.12 6.79 7.53
CA SER A 156 -17.28 6.09 8.09
C SER A 156 -16.90 4.77 8.74
N ASP A 157 -17.87 4.14 9.42
CA ASP A 157 -17.72 2.75 9.81
C ASP A 157 -17.54 1.85 8.57
N PRO A 158 -16.73 0.77 8.68
CA PRO A 158 -16.60 -0.24 7.64
C PRO A 158 -17.95 -0.83 7.25
N VAL A 159 -18.24 -0.84 5.95
CA VAL A 159 -19.47 -1.41 5.37
C VAL A 159 -19.24 -2.85 4.92
N ALA A 160 -18.06 -3.12 4.37
CA ALA A 160 -17.67 -4.44 3.88
C ALA A 160 -16.18 -4.65 4.04
N THR A 161 -15.77 -5.89 4.26
CA THR A 161 -14.36 -6.27 4.33
C THR A 161 -14.13 -7.50 3.45
N PHE A 162 -13.26 -7.37 2.45
CA PHE A 162 -12.80 -8.49 1.64
C PHE A 162 -11.50 -9.03 2.20
N MET A 163 -11.49 -10.33 2.47
CA MET A 163 -10.38 -11.09 3.03
C MET A 163 -10.20 -12.38 2.22
N ARG A 164 -9.11 -13.12 2.48
CA ARG A 164 -8.92 -14.45 1.89
C ARG A 164 -10.13 -15.36 2.11
N ASP A 165 -10.68 -15.37 3.32
CA ASP A 165 -11.69 -16.34 3.74
C ASP A 165 -13.05 -16.13 3.06
N ASN A 166 -13.30 -14.94 2.48
CA ASN A 166 -14.53 -14.64 1.75
C ASN A 166 -14.28 -14.36 0.26
N GLN A 167 -13.12 -14.74 -0.26
CA GLN A 167 -12.83 -14.65 -1.69
C GLN A 167 -13.89 -15.42 -2.52
N GLY A 168 -14.31 -14.84 -3.64
CA GLY A 168 -15.33 -15.40 -4.52
C GLY A 168 -16.76 -15.34 -3.96
N THR A 169 -16.95 -14.86 -2.72
CA THR A 169 -18.27 -14.66 -2.13
C THR A 169 -18.79 -13.28 -2.48
N CYS A 170 -20.06 -13.21 -2.91
CA CYS A 170 -20.74 -11.93 -3.10
C CYS A 170 -21.09 -11.31 -1.74
N LEU A 171 -20.51 -10.14 -1.45
CA LEU A 171 -20.85 -9.33 -0.28
C LEU A 171 -21.83 -8.25 -0.72
N THR A 172 -23.02 -8.23 -0.12
CA THR A 172 -23.99 -7.14 -0.31
C THR A 172 -23.78 -6.06 0.74
N PHE A 173 -23.85 -4.80 0.34
CA PHE A 173 -23.58 -3.66 1.20
C PHE A 173 -24.89 -3.06 1.69
N SER A 174 -25.08 -3.02 3.02
CA SER A 174 -26.28 -2.46 3.63
C SER A 174 -26.42 -0.95 3.38
N THR A 175 -25.27 -0.27 3.28
CA THR A 175 -25.13 1.12 2.87
C THR A 175 -24.20 1.12 1.66
N GLY A 176 -24.52 1.85 0.58
CA GLY A 176 -23.69 1.81 -0.62
C GLY A 176 -22.23 2.22 -0.34
N VAL A 177 -21.27 1.52 -0.95
CA VAL A 177 -19.83 1.78 -0.78
C VAL A 177 -19.36 2.83 -1.80
N LYS A 178 -18.55 3.79 -1.36
CA LYS A 178 -17.97 4.85 -2.20
C LYS A 178 -16.45 4.86 -2.19
N GLY A 179 -15.85 4.58 -1.03
CA GLY A 179 -14.40 4.53 -0.81
C GLY A 179 -13.89 3.14 -0.41
N PHE A 180 -12.62 2.87 -0.68
CA PHE A 180 -11.92 1.62 -0.34
C PHE A 180 -10.55 1.91 0.28
N SER A 181 -10.21 1.22 1.36
CA SER A 181 -8.84 1.11 1.85
C SER A 181 -8.27 -0.29 1.53
N VAL A 182 -6.95 -0.37 1.38
CA VAL A 182 -6.25 -1.59 1.00
C VAL A 182 -4.98 -1.73 1.83
N THR A 183 -4.88 -2.84 2.56
CA THR A 183 -3.77 -3.13 3.49
C THR A 183 -3.21 -4.51 3.21
N PRO A 184 -1.87 -4.68 3.06
CA PRO A 184 -1.28 -5.99 2.91
C PRO A 184 -1.31 -6.74 4.24
N LEU A 185 -1.63 -8.03 4.18
CA LEU A 185 -1.57 -8.98 5.30
C LEU A 185 -0.30 -9.85 5.25
N TRP A 186 0.47 -9.73 4.18
CA TRP A 186 1.77 -10.35 3.96
C TRP A 186 2.91 -9.39 4.28
N ASN A 187 4.06 -9.93 4.62
CA ASN A 187 5.37 -9.30 4.61
C ASN A 187 6.24 -10.03 3.59
N ALA A 188 7.22 -9.32 3.03
CA ALA A 188 8.15 -9.87 2.05
C ALA A 188 9.26 -10.62 2.78
N ASP A 189 8.91 -11.78 3.33
CA ASP A 189 9.82 -12.75 3.95
C ASP A 189 10.53 -13.61 2.92
#